data_AF-A0A920RYS4-F1
#
_entry.id   AF-A0A920RYS4-F1
#
_cell.length_a   1.000
_cell.length_b   1.000
_cell.length_c   1.000
_cell.angle_alpha   90.00
_cell.angle_beta   90.00
_cell.angle_gamma   90.00
#
_symmetry.space_group_name_H-M   'P 1'
#
loop_
_entity.id
_entity.type
_entity.pdbx_description
1 polymer ?
#
loop_
_entity_poly.entity_id
_entity_poly.type
_entity_poly.pdbx_seq_one_letter_code
_entity_poly.pdbx_strand_id
1 'polypeptide(L)'
;MEAARYKNRTYAKIPFGDYTIFLVTPKMSVSVQGAYIIELIIAITLLVFLICYGLVQRIFRPIKSIEEGATRIGQGELEYRINVKQKDELGSLAQKINQAASNTQETLEKIEAMGLAVSHELRSPLTRPDWKWSCWKILKLKKIY
;
A
#
# COMPACT_ATOMS: atom_id res chain seq x y z
N MET A 1 9.22 11.92 78.79
CA MET A 1 8.50 12.02 77.52
C MET A 1 7.10 11.49 77.76
N GLU A 2 6.11 12.37 77.86
CA GLU A 2 4.70 11.96 78.02
C GLU A 2 4.02 12.05 76.66
N ALA A 3 3.63 10.91 76.12
CA ALA A 3 2.85 10.83 74.90
C ALA A 3 1.36 10.97 75.25
N ALA A 4 0.82 12.17 75.12
CA ALA A 4 -0.61 12.40 75.25
C ALA A 4 -1.32 12.14 73.91
N ARG A 5 -2.33 11.26 73.92
CA ARG A 5 -3.10 10.87 72.74
C ARG A 5 -4.46 11.58 72.79
N TYR A 6 -4.64 12.64 72.00
CA TYR A 6 -5.92 13.34 71.88
C TYR A 6 -6.36 13.39 70.41
N LYS A 7 -7.63 13.04 70.13
CA LYS A 7 -8.24 13.04 68.78
C LYS A 7 -7.37 12.40 67.68
N ASN A 8 -6.87 11.20 67.94
CA ASN A 8 -6.17 10.38 66.94
C ASN A 8 -4.90 11.01 66.33
N ARG A 9 -4.29 11.99 67.02
CA ARG A 9 -3.00 12.57 66.65
C ARG A 9 -1.99 12.31 67.76
N THR A 10 -0.85 11.76 67.37
CA THR A 10 0.29 11.54 68.26
C THR A 10 1.08 12.83 68.32
N TYR A 11 1.02 13.53 69.45
CA TYR A 11 1.83 14.73 69.66
C TYR A 11 3.11 14.31 70.36
N ALA A 12 4.27 14.60 69.75
CA ALA A 12 5.53 14.55 70.46
C ALA A 12 5.70 15.89 71.20
N LYS A 13 5.47 15.89 72.53
CA LYS A 13 5.74 17.04 73.37
C LYS A 13 7.20 16.99 73.82
N ILE A 14 8.03 17.87 73.30
CA ILE A 14 9.41 18.06 73.75
C ILE A 14 9.43 19.38 74.53
N PRO A 15 9.54 19.37 75.88
CA PRO A 15 9.62 20.60 76.63
C PRO A 15 10.97 21.30 76.40
N PHE A 16 10.95 22.57 76.00
CA PHE A 16 12.10 23.47 75.95
C PHE A 16 11.78 24.71 76.80
N GLY A 17 12.15 24.67 78.08
CA GLY A 17 11.83 25.74 79.04
C GLY A 17 10.33 25.94 79.20
N ASP A 18 9.87 27.20 79.16
CA ASP A 18 8.46 27.59 79.35
C ASP A 18 7.59 27.45 78.10
N TYR A 19 8.16 27.08 76.95
CA TYR A 19 7.42 26.95 75.70
C TYR A 19 7.22 25.47 75.34
N THR A 20 5.97 25.13 74.98
CA THR A 20 5.64 23.83 74.41
C THR A 20 5.52 23.95 72.90
N ILE A 21 6.51 23.43 72.17
CA ILE A 21 6.44 23.35 70.71
C ILE A 21 5.65 22.10 70.33
N PHE A 22 4.54 22.29 69.61
CA PHE A 22 3.76 21.20 69.04
C PHE A 22 4.27 20.89 67.63
N LEU A 23 5.06 19.83 67.47
CA LEU A 23 5.41 19.31 66.14
C LEU A 23 4.21 18.54 65.59
N VAL A 24 3.41 19.21 64.74
CA VAL A 24 2.38 18.57 63.94
C VAL A 24 3.01 18.20 62.60
N THR A 25 3.28 16.92 62.39
CA THR A 25 3.68 16.45 61.07
C THR A 25 2.49 16.57 60.11
N PRO A 26 2.61 17.31 58.99
CA PRO A 26 1.59 17.28 57.96
C PRO A 26 1.60 15.86 57.34
N LYS A 27 0.49 15.13 57.43
CA LYS A 27 0.28 13.94 56.61
C LYS A 27 0.16 14.42 55.16
N MET A 28 1.25 14.36 54.40
CA MET A 28 1.20 14.46 52.95
C MET A 28 0.57 13.16 52.42
N SER A 29 -0.75 13.08 52.44
CA SER A 29 -1.46 12.08 51.65
C SER A 29 -1.32 12.50 50.19
N VAL A 30 -0.43 11.86 49.45
CA VAL A 30 -0.49 11.86 47.98
C VAL A 30 -1.88 11.32 47.66
N SER A 31 -2.79 12.20 47.26
CA SER A 31 -4.17 11.85 47.01
C SER A 31 -4.20 10.81 45.88
N VAL A 32 -4.59 9.58 46.22
CA VAL A 32 -4.73 8.46 45.29
C VAL A 32 -5.68 8.76 44.11
N GLN A 33 -6.45 9.86 44.15
CA GLN A 33 -7.20 10.34 42.97
C GLN A 33 -6.31 10.62 41.75
N GLY A 34 -5.07 11.11 41.93
CA GLY A 34 -4.18 11.43 40.81
C GLY A 34 -3.61 10.20 40.09
N ALA A 35 -3.46 9.08 40.80
CA ALA A 35 -2.91 7.85 40.24
C ALA A 35 -3.84 7.23 39.17
N TYR A 36 -5.15 7.20 39.42
CA TYR A 36 -6.13 6.66 38.47
C TYR A 36 -6.21 7.46 37.16
N ILE A 37 -5.98 8.77 37.20
CA ILE A 37 -6.03 9.63 36.01
C ILE A 37 -4.83 9.32 35.09
N ILE A 38 -3.64 9.11 35.66
CA ILE A 38 -2.44 8.80 34.90
C ILE A 38 -2.56 7.43 34.21
N GLU A 39 -3.06 6.42 34.93
CA GLU A 39 -3.32 5.10 34.37
C GLU A 39 -4.32 5.15 33.21
N LEU A 40 -5.39 5.94 33.35
CA LEU A 40 -6.38 6.15 32.30
C LEU A 40 -5.78 6.82 31.05
N ILE A 41 -4.96 7.86 31.24
CA ILE A 41 -4.29 8.55 30.12
C ILE A 41 -3.38 7.56 29.37
N ILE A 42 -2.56 6.79 30.08
CA ILE A 42 -1.67 5.80 29.47
C ILE A 42 -2.48 4.76 28.68
N ALA A 43 -3.56 4.25 29.26
CA ALA A 43 -4.43 3.29 28.58
C ALA A 43 -5.03 3.85 27.29
N ILE A 44 -5.54 5.10 27.32
CA ILE A 44 -6.09 5.76 26.13
C ILE A 44 -5.00 6.01 25.09
N THR A 45 -3.82 6.49 25.49
CA THR A 45 -2.69 6.72 24.57
C THR A 45 -2.27 5.43 23.89
N LEU A 46 -2.14 4.33 24.64
CA LEU A 46 -1.81 3.01 24.07
C LEU A 46 -2.88 2.52 23.11
N LEU A 47 -4.16 2.70 23.45
CA LEU A 47 -5.28 2.32 22.58
C LEU A 47 -5.26 3.10 21.27
N VAL A 48 -5.10 4.43 21.33
CA VAL A 48 -5.02 5.30 20.14
C VAL A 48 -3.80 4.93 19.30
N PHE A 49 -2.65 4.68 19.93
CA PHE A 49 -1.44 4.26 19.23
C PHE A 49 -1.65 2.93 18.47
N LEU A 50 -2.28 1.94 19.11
CA LEU A 50 -2.58 0.65 18.49
C LEU A 50 -3.53 0.79 17.29
N ILE A 51 -4.58 1.60 17.44
CA ILE A 51 -5.54 1.88 16.35
C ILE A 51 -4.83 2.57 15.19
N CYS A 52 -4.05 3.62 15.47
CA CYS A 52 -3.32 4.36 14.46
C CYS A 52 -2.32 3.46 13.71
N TYR A 53 -1.56 2.65 14.45
CA TYR A 53 -0.64 1.67 13.89
C TYR A 53 -1.36 0.67 12.97
N GLY A 54 -2.52 0.15 13.40
CA GLY A 54 -3.35 -0.75 12.59
C GLY A 54 -3.87 -0.09 11.30
N LEU A 55 -4.30 1.17 11.37
CA LEU A 55 -4.77 1.92 10.20
C LEU A 55 -3.65 2.19 9.19
N VAL A 56 -2.48 2.60 9.67
CA VAL A 56 -1.29 2.80 8.83
C VAL A 56 -0.97 1.50 8.08
N GLN A 57 -0.87 0.37 8.78
CA GLN A 57 -0.60 -0.92 8.12
C GLN A 57 -1.67 -1.31 7.10
N ARG A 58 -2.94 -0.97 7.36
CA ARG A 58 -4.05 -1.25 6.44
C ARG A 58 -3.97 -0.43 5.15
N ILE A 59 -3.48 0.80 5.22
CA ILE A 59 -3.35 1.72 4.07
C ILE A 59 -2.05 1.47 3.29
N PHE A 60 -0.93 1.23 3.96
CA PHE A 60 0.37 1.10 3.27
C PHE A 60 0.56 -0.25 2.56
N ARG A 61 0.01 -1.34 3.10
CA ARG A 61 0.07 -2.68 2.47
C ARG A 61 -0.47 -2.75 1.03
N PRO A 62 -1.70 -2.28 0.72
CA PRO A 62 -2.22 -2.30 -0.65
C PRO A 62 -1.42 -1.42 -1.60
N ILE A 63 -0.93 -0.26 -1.15
CA ILE A 63 -0.16 0.67 -1.98
C ILE A 63 1.08 -0.02 -2.52
N LYS A 64 1.83 -0.71 -1.63
CA LYS A 64 3.02 -1.46 -2.02
C LYS A 64 2.69 -2.59 -3.01
N SER A 65 1.57 -3.29 -2.81
CA SER A 65 1.14 -4.34 -3.75
C SER A 65 0.77 -3.79 -5.13
N ILE A 66 0.19 -2.59 -5.19
CA ILE A 66 -0.13 -1.92 -6.46
C ILE A 66 1.15 -1.45 -7.13
N GLU A 67 2.08 -0.85 -6.38
CA GLU A 67 3.39 -0.43 -6.88
C GLU A 67 4.16 -1.61 -7.49
N GLU A 68 4.34 -2.70 -6.73
CA GLU A 68 5.03 -3.89 -7.20
C GLU A 68 4.35 -4.49 -8.44
N GLY A 69 3.03 -4.53 -8.45
CA GLY A 69 2.27 -5.04 -9.59
C GLY A 69 2.37 -4.16 -10.84
N ALA A 70 2.33 -2.84 -10.67
CA ALA A 70 2.52 -1.88 -11.75
C ALA A 70 3.95 -1.96 -12.31
N THR A 71 4.96 -2.13 -11.46
CA THR A 71 6.35 -2.32 -11.90
C THR A 71 6.49 -3.58 -12.75
N ARG A 72 5.90 -4.72 -12.34
CA ARG A 72 5.95 -5.97 -13.13
C ARG A 72 5.28 -5.82 -14.49
N ILE A 73 4.08 -5.21 -14.52
CA ILE A 73 3.37 -4.92 -15.77
C ILE A 73 4.22 -4.00 -16.67
N GLY A 74 4.84 -2.97 -16.09
CA GLY A 74 5.75 -2.07 -16.80
C GLY A 74 7.03 -2.74 -17.32
N GLN A 75 7.43 -3.87 -16.75
CA GLN A 75 8.56 -4.68 -17.22
C GLN A 75 8.18 -5.66 -18.35
N GLY A 76 6.91 -5.69 -18.76
CA GLY A 76 6.41 -6.56 -19.83
C GLY A 76 5.70 -7.82 -19.35
N GLU A 77 5.55 -8.03 -18.04
CA GLU A 77 4.72 -9.12 -17.47
C GLU A 77 3.22 -8.78 -17.58
N LEU A 78 2.71 -8.67 -18.80
CA LEU A 78 1.33 -8.26 -19.08
C LEU A 78 0.28 -9.30 -18.67
N GLU A 79 0.67 -10.52 -18.28
CA GLU A 79 -0.24 -11.52 -17.70
C GLU A 79 -0.48 -11.28 -16.20
N TYR A 80 0.42 -10.55 -15.53
CA TYR A 80 0.28 -10.27 -14.11
C TYR A 80 -0.95 -9.39 -13.84
N ARG A 81 -1.70 -9.73 -12.79
CA ARG A 81 -2.90 -8.99 -12.38
C ARG A 81 -2.78 -8.57 -10.92
N ILE A 82 -2.97 -7.28 -10.68
CA ILE A 82 -2.94 -6.69 -9.35
C ILE A 82 -4.26 -7.06 -8.64
N ASN A 83 -4.19 -7.88 -7.60
CA ASN A 83 -5.36 -8.31 -6.81
C ASN A 83 -5.43 -7.55 -5.47
N VAL A 84 -6.14 -6.42 -5.48
CA VAL A 84 -6.42 -5.65 -4.27
C VAL A 84 -7.88 -5.83 -3.88
N LYS A 85 -8.13 -6.36 -2.67
CA LYS A 85 -9.49 -6.63 -2.14
C LYS A 85 -10.24 -5.36 -1.68
N GLN A 86 -9.62 -4.19 -1.77
CA GLN A 86 -10.22 -2.94 -1.31
C GLN A 86 -11.24 -2.44 -2.34
N LYS A 87 -12.36 -1.91 -1.85
CA LYS A 87 -13.44 -1.35 -2.67
C LYS A 87 -13.42 0.19 -2.67
N ASP A 88 -12.22 0.74 -2.47
CA ASP A 88 -11.94 2.17 -2.41
C ASP A 88 -11.23 2.62 -3.69
N GLU A 89 -10.68 3.83 -3.66
CA GLU A 89 -9.95 4.44 -4.77
C GLU A 89 -8.72 3.61 -5.18
N LEU A 90 -8.06 2.92 -4.24
CA LEU A 90 -6.91 2.05 -4.52
C LEU A 90 -7.33 0.80 -5.28
N GLY A 91 -8.45 0.19 -4.89
CA GLY A 91 -9.06 -0.91 -5.64
C GLY A 91 -9.43 -0.51 -7.07
N SER A 92 -10.03 0.68 -7.24
CA SER A 92 -10.35 1.21 -8.57
C SER A 92 -9.08 1.46 -9.41
N LEU A 93 -8.03 2.00 -8.80
CA LEU A 93 -6.74 2.21 -9.46
C LEU A 93 -6.13 0.89 -9.93
N ALA A 94 -6.11 -0.14 -9.07
CA ALA A 94 -5.62 -1.46 -9.42
C ALA A 94 -6.38 -2.05 -10.63
N GLN A 95 -7.71 -1.90 -10.68
CA GLN A 95 -8.52 -2.32 -11.83
C GLN A 95 -8.15 -1.56 -13.11
N LYS A 96 -7.96 -0.25 -13.04
CA LYS A 96 -7.56 0.57 -14.19
C LYS A 96 -6.19 0.16 -14.74
N ILE A 97 -5.22 -0.16 -13.86
CA ILE A 97 -3.91 -0.65 -14.26
C ILE A 97 -4.03 -2.02 -14.94
N ASN A 98 -4.83 -2.94 -14.38
CA ASN A 98 -5.08 -4.25 -15.00
C ASN A 98 -5.73 -4.10 -16.40
N GLN A 99 -6.66 -3.14 -16.56
CA GLN A 99 -7.27 -2.87 -17.85
C GLN A 99 -6.23 -2.34 -18.85
N ALA A 100 -5.35 -1.43 -18.43
CA ALA A 100 -4.27 -0.94 -19.27
C ALA A 100 -3.35 -2.08 -19.74
N ALA A 101 -2.97 -2.99 -18.83
CA ALA A 101 -2.18 -4.18 -19.17
C ALA A 101 -2.88 -5.06 -20.21
N SER A 102 -4.18 -5.31 -20.03
CA SER A 102 -4.99 -6.08 -20.99
C SER A 102 -5.05 -5.41 -22.37
N ASN A 103 -5.22 -4.09 -22.42
CA ASN A 103 -5.28 -3.36 -23.68
C ASN A 103 -3.93 -3.39 -24.41
N THR A 104 -2.82 -3.30 -23.67
CA THR A 104 -1.47 -3.43 -24.24
C THR A 104 -1.26 -4.82 -24.82
N GLN A 105 -1.65 -5.87 -24.09
CA GLN A 105 -1.57 -7.25 -24.57
C GLN A 105 -2.38 -7.46 -25.86
N GLU A 106 -3.64 -7.03 -25.88
CA GLU A 106 -4.49 -7.14 -27.06
C GLU A 106 -3.93 -6.37 -28.27
N THR A 107 -3.30 -5.22 -28.04
CA THR A 107 -2.66 -4.43 -29.10
C THR A 107 -1.45 -5.17 -29.67
N LEU A 108 -0.64 -5.81 -28.83
CA LEU A 108 0.50 -6.61 -29.29
C LEU A 108 0.04 -7.83 -30.12
N GLU A 109 -0.98 -8.54 -29.67
CA GLU A 109 -1.58 -9.68 -30.39
C GLU A 109 -2.10 -9.25 -31.78
N LYS A 110 -2.73 -8.07 -31.88
CA LYS A 110 -3.18 -7.51 -33.16
C LYS A 110 -2.02 -7.19 -34.09
N ILE A 111 -0.94 -6.62 -33.57
CA ILE A 111 0.26 -6.31 -34.36
C ILE A 111 0.88 -7.60 -34.91
N GLU A 112 0.99 -8.65 -34.09
CA GLU A 112 1.52 -9.95 -34.52
C GLU A 112 0.64 -10.59 -35.60
N ALA A 113 -0.68 -10.58 -35.40
CA ALA A 113 -1.64 -11.09 -36.38
C ALA A 113 -1.55 -10.35 -37.72
N MET A 114 -1.39 -9.02 -37.70
CA MET A 114 -1.18 -8.22 -38.92
C MET A 114 0.14 -8.57 -39.61
N GLY A 115 1.24 -8.76 -38.87
CA GLY A 115 2.53 -9.14 -39.44
C GLY A 115 2.49 -10.51 -40.15
N LEU A 116 1.76 -11.47 -39.57
CA LEU A 116 1.52 -12.78 -40.18
C LEU A 116 0.67 -12.65 -41.46
N ALA A 117 -0.42 -11.88 -41.42
CA ALA A 117 -1.27 -11.64 -42.58
C ALA A 117 -0.51 -10.98 -43.74
N VAL A 118 0.30 -9.95 -43.46
CA VAL A 118 1.15 -9.28 -44.47
C VAL A 118 2.15 -10.27 -45.07
N SER A 119 2.75 -11.14 -44.27
CA SER A 119 3.68 -12.18 -44.75
C SER A 119 2.98 -13.18 -45.69
N HIS A 120 1.73 -13.53 -45.41
CA HIS A 120 0.91 -14.37 -46.29
C HIS A 120 0.54 -13.70 -47.61
N GLU A 121 0.17 -12.41 -47.56
CA GLU A 121 -0.17 -11.62 -48.76
C GLU A 121 1.06 -11.31 -49.64
N LEU A 122 2.25 -11.16 -49.05
CA LEU A 122 3.51 -10.94 -49.77
C LEU A 122 4.15 -12.21 -50.34
N ARG A 123 3.84 -13.39 -49.78
CA ARG A 123 4.32 -14.68 -50.33
C ARG A 123 3.58 -15.08 -51.63
N SER A 124 2.34 -14.63 -51.80
CA SER A 124 1.49 -14.96 -52.96
C SER A 124 1.74 -14.19 -54.29
N PRO A 125 2.37 -13.00 -54.37
CA PRO A 125 2.60 -12.29 -55.63
C PRO A 125 4.02 -12.45 -56.19
N LEU A 126 5.01 -12.88 -55.40
CA LEU A 126 6.42 -13.00 -55.84
C LEU A 126 6.69 -14.22 -56.74
N THR A 127 5.73 -15.14 -56.85
CA THR A 127 5.77 -16.31 -57.75
C THR A 127 4.76 -16.21 -58.88
N ARG A 128 4.43 -15.00 -59.37
CA ARG A 128 3.81 -14.88 -60.69
C ARG A 128 4.90 -14.82 -61.75
N PRO A 129 5.04 -15.84 -62.63
CA PRO A 129 5.82 -15.69 -63.84
C PRO A 129 5.25 -14.50 -64.62
N ASP A 130 6.13 -13.62 -65.03
CA ASP A 130 5.78 -12.43 -65.76
C ASP A 130 5.11 -12.81 -67.09
N TRP A 131 3.84 -12.47 -67.21
CA TRP A 131 3.02 -12.61 -68.42
C TRP A 131 3.69 -12.02 -69.67
N LYS A 132 4.69 -11.14 -69.48
CA LYS A 132 5.57 -10.57 -70.50
C LYS A 132 6.36 -11.64 -71.28
N TRP A 133 6.77 -12.76 -70.67
CA TRP A 133 7.43 -13.87 -71.37
C TRP A 133 6.51 -14.59 -72.35
N SER A 134 5.24 -14.78 -71.97
CA SER A 134 4.24 -15.41 -72.84
C SER A 134 3.94 -14.53 -74.06
N CYS A 135 3.81 -13.21 -73.87
CA CYS A 135 3.64 -12.27 -74.99
C CYS A 135 4.85 -12.20 -75.90
N TRP A 136 6.08 -12.24 -75.36
CA TRP A 136 7.29 -12.22 -76.20
C TRP A 136 7.43 -13.50 -77.04
N LYS A 137 7.03 -14.66 -76.48
CA LYS A 137 7.02 -15.94 -77.21
C LYS A 137 6.06 -15.93 -78.41
N ILE A 138 4.87 -15.34 -78.23
CA ILE A 138 3.86 -15.22 -79.31
C ILE A 138 4.32 -14.21 -80.37
N LEU A 139 4.94 -13.09 -79.97
CA LEU A 139 5.52 -12.12 -80.91
C LEU A 139 6.69 -12.69 -81.71
N LYS A 140 7.50 -13.59 -81.11
CA LYS A 140 8.61 -14.25 -81.83
C LYS A 140 8.11 -15.29 -82.83
N LEU A 141 7.04 -16.02 -82.52
CA LEU A 141 6.42 -17.00 -83.43
C LEU A 141 5.75 -16.34 -84.65
N LYS A 142 5.24 -15.12 -84.50
CA LYS A 142 4.62 -14.37 -85.61
C LYS A 142 5.62 -13.75 -86.59
N LYS A 143 6.93 -13.81 -86.30
CA LYS A 143 8.01 -13.23 -87.14
C LYS A 143 8.75 -14.29 -87.99
N ILE A 144 8.36 -15.57 -87.89
CA ILE A 144 8.99 -16.71 -88.58
C ILE A 144 8.09 -17.25 -89.72
N TYR A 145 6.89 -16.70 -89.92
CA TYR A 145 6.04 -16.94 -91.09
C TYR A 145 5.93 -15.68 -91.95
#